data_AF-A0A924GPR0-F1
#
_entry.id   AF-A0A924GPR0-F1
#
_cell.length_a   1.000
_cell.length_b   1.000
_cell.length_c   1.000
_cell.angle_alpha   90.00
_cell.angle_beta   90.00
_cell.angle_gamma   90.00
#
_symmetry.space_group_name_H-M   'P 1'
#
loop_
_entity.id
_entity.type
_entity.pdbx_description
1 polymer ?
#
loop_
_entity_poly.entity_id
_entity_poly.type
_entity_poly.pdbx_seq_one_letter_code
_entity_poly.pdbx_strand_id
1 'polypeptide(L)'
;LAGNYLPLDMESRWLKAFEEAMNVAQAVFESVGDTRSLRLHGDCHPGNILWTPEGLEGAGPHFVDLDDARSGPAVQDLWMLLSGERAQCLQQLGALVDGYEEFREFPRSELALIEPLRTLRLVHYSAWLAQRWHDPIFPINFPWFGSSDYWKGQVDMLEEQTEAMQEAPLVA
;
A
#
# COMPACT_ATOMS: atom_id res chain seq x y z
N LEU A 1 6.51 -17.76 3.90
CA LEU A 1 7.83 -17.18 3.54
C LEU A 1 8.83 -18.32 3.42
N ALA A 2 9.44 -18.55 2.25
CA ALA A 2 10.53 -19.52 2.12
C ALA A 2 11.85 -18.88 2.59
N GLY A 3 12.66 -19.59 3.37
CA GLY A 3 14.00 -19.13 3.77
C GLY A 3 14.28 -18.97 5.28
N ASN A 4 13.41 -19.47 6.17
CA ASN A 4 13.60 -19.46 7.63
C ASN A 4 13.86 -18.05 8.22
N TYR A 5 13.33 -17.00 7.58
CA TYR A 5 13.45 -15.63 8.07
C TYR A 5 12.46 -15.30 9.18
N LEU A 6 11.44 -16.13 9.42
CA LEU A 6 10.47 -15.98 10.49
C LEU A 6 10.92 -16.80 11.71
N PRO A 7 11.31 -16.16 12.84
CA PRO A 7 11.70 -16.85 14.05
C PRO A 7 10.58 -17.71 14.62
N LEU A 8 10.94 -18.87 15.18
CA LEU A 8 9.98 -19.85 15.72
C LEU A 8 9.09 -19.28 16.84
N ASP A 9 9.62 -18.35 17.63
CA ASP A 9 8.89 -17.66 18.71
C ASP A 9 7.80 -16.73 18.16
N MET A 10 7.95 -16.22 16.93
CA MET A 10 7.00 -15.32 16.28
C MET A 10 6.11 -16.01 15.24
N GLU A 11 6.48 -17.19 14.75
CA GLU A 11 5.82 -17.88 13.64
C GLU A 11 4.31 -18.02 13.83
N SER A 12 3.89 -18.57 14.98
CA SER A 12 2.46 -18.78 15.25
C SER A 12 1.67 -17.48 15.34
N ARG A 13 2.25 -16.43 15.95
CA ARG A 13 1.60 -15.12 16.09
C ARG A 13 1.47 -14.43 14.74
N TRP A 14 2.52 -14.45 13.94
CA TRP A 14 2.53 -13.85 12.62
C TRP A 14 1.56 -14.55 11.66
N LEU A 15 1.54 -15.88 11.63
CA LEU A 15 0.60 -16.64 10.80
C LEU A 15 -0.85 -16.30 11.15
N LYS A 16 -1.18 -16.25 12.45
CA LYS A 16 -2.52 -15.89 12.90
C LYS A 16 -2.93 -14.48 12.45
N ALA A 17 -2.09 -13.48 12.73
CA ALA A 17 -2.38 -12.09 12.34
C ALA A 17 -2.47 -11.93 10.81
N PHE A 18 -1.61 -12.62 10.06
CA PHE A 18 -1.65 -12.66 8.60
C PHE A 18 -2.96 -13.27 8.09
N GLU A 19 -3.37 -14.43 8.59
CA GLU A 19 -4.61 -15.10 8.18
C GLU A 19 -5.84 -14.23 8.48
N GLU A 20 -5.90 -13.62 9.67
CA GLU A 20 -6.98 -12.71 10.05
C GLU A 20 -7.03 -11.49 9.11
N ALA A 21 -5.89 -10.83 8.87
CA ALA A 21 -5.82 -9.69 7.97
C ALA A 21 -6.21 -10.05 6.52
N MET A 22 -5.75 -11.20 6.00
CA MET A 22 -6.10 -11.64 4.64
C MET A 22 -7.57 -11.98 4.50
N ASN A 23 -8.19 -12.60 5.51
CA ASN A 23 -9.62 -12.89 5.51
C ASN A 23 -10.46 -11.60 5.47
N VAL A 24 -10.09 -10.59 6.27
CA VAL A 24 -10.77 -9.29 6.26
C VAL A 24 -10.55 -8.56 4.94
N ALA A 25 -9.31 -8.50 4.45
CA ALA A 25 -8.99 -7.90 3.16
C ALA A 25 -9.83 -8.53 2.04
N GLN A 26 -9.88 -9.87 1.99
CA GLN A 26 -10.67 -10.59 1.00
C GLN A 26 -12.17 -10.23 1.08
N ALA A 27 -12.76 -10.20 2.28
CA ALA A 27 -14.15 -9.81 2.45
C ALA A 27 -14.43 -8.38 1.95
N VAL A 28 -13.49 -7.45 2.16
CA VAL A 28 -13.61 -6.07 1.64
C VAL A 28 -13.54 -6.05 0.11
N PHE A 29 -12.59 -6.77 -0.50
CA PHE A 29 -12.52 -6.91 -1.96
C PHE A 29 -13.82 -7.48 -2.54
N GLU A 30 -14.38 -8.52 -1.92
CA GLU A 30 -15.65 -9.12 -2.34
C GLU A 30 -16.83 -8.15 -2.19
N SER A 31 -16.82 -7.28 -1.17
CA SER A 31 -17.87 -6.27 -0.94
C SER A 31 -17.87 -5.15 -1.98
N VAL A 32 -16.69 -4.80 -2.51
CA VAL A 32 -16.55 -3.78 -3.58
C VAL A 32 -16.98 -4.35 -4.93
N GLY A 33 -16.81 -5.66 -5.14
CA GLY A 33 -17.14 -6.35 -6.38
C GLY A 33 -16.13 -6.07 -7.50
N ASP A 34 -16.56 -6.25 -8.74
CA ASP A 34 -15.70 -6.07 -9.91
C ASP A 34 -15.25 -4.61 -10.04
N THR A 35 -13.93 -4.40 -9.97
CA THR A 35 -13.31 -3.10 -10.24
C THR A 35 -12.85 -3.01 -11.68
N ARG A 36 -12.89 -1.80 -12.24
CA ARG A 36 -12.36 -1.58 -13.58
C ARG A 36 -10.84 -1.68 -13.53
N SER A 37 -10.29 -2.68 -14.20
CA SER A 37 -8.83 -2.82 -14.30
C SER A 37 -8.24 -1.77 -15.27
N LEU A 38 -7.34 -0.94 -14.74
CA LEU A 38 -6.59 0.08 -15.47
C LEU A 38 -5.10 -0.28 -15.52
N ARG A 39 -4.35 0.30 -16.46
CA ARG A 39 -2.89 0.32 -16.37
C ARG A 39 -2.51 1.37 -15.33
N LEU A 40 -1.76 0.95 -14.32
CA LEU A 40 -1.37 1.73 -13.16
C LEU A 40 0.14 1.96 -13.16
N HIS A 41 0.57 3.02 -12.49
CA HIS A 41 1.94 3.17 -12.03
C HIS A 41 2.29 2.06 -11.02
N GLY A 42 1.34 1.66 -10.17
CA GLY A 42 1.49 0.55 -9.22
C GLY A 42 2.24 0.91 -7.94
N ASP A 43 3.09 1.94 -7.99
CA ASP A 43 3.86 2.50 -6.87
C ASP A 43 3.83 4.04 -6.85
N CYS A 44 2.65 4.62 -7.09
CA CYS A 44 2.47 6.08 -7.13
C CYS A 44 2.47 6.69 -5.73
N HIS A 45 3.62 7.14 -5.25
CA HIS A 45 3.79 7.86 -3.98
C HIS A 45 4.71 9.07 -4.16
N PRO A 46 4.78 10.01 -3.20
CA PRO A 46 5.52 11.27 -3.39
C PRO A 46 7.00 11.12 -3.75
N GLY A 47 7.62 9.98 -3.42
CA GLY A 47 9.01 9.69 -3.77
C GLY A 47 9.23 9.43 -5.28
N ASN A 48 8.19 9.00 -5.99
CA ASN A 48 8.19 8.69 -7.42
C ASN A 48 7.56 9.82 -8.26
N ILE A 49 7.38 11.01 -7.67
CA ILE A 49 6.85 12.19 -8.35
C ILE A 49 7.88 13.31 -8.26
N LEU A 50 8.46 13.68 -9.40
CA LEU A 50 9.35 14.84 -9.52
C LEU A 50 8.53 16.07 -9.90
N TRP A 51 8.81 17.22 -9.27
CA TRP A 51 8.09 18.45 -9.55
C TRP A 51 9.00 19.46 -10.25
N THR A 52 8.67 19.81 -11.50
CA THR A 52 9.36 20.87 -12.22
C THR A 52 8.70 22.21 -11.86
N PRO A 53 9.46 23.20 -11.34
CA PRO A 53 8.91 24.51 -10.97
C PRO A 53 8.18 25.22 -12.10
N GLU A 54 7.20 26.07 -11.73
CA GLU A 54 6.50 26.94 -12.68
C GLU A 54 7.46 27.86 -13.43
N GLY A 55 7.14 28.16 -14.70
CA GLY A 55 7.95 29.02 -15.56
C GLY A 55 9.12 28.33 -16.27
N LEU A 56 9.35 27.03 -16.03
CA LEU A 56 10.27 26.21 -16.79
C LEU A 56 9.55 25.38 -17.87
N GLU A 57 10.28 24.95 -18.90
CA GLU A 57 9.76 23.99 -19.87
C GLU A 57 9.43 22.67 -19.17
N GLY A 58 8.21 22.14 -19.38
CA GLY A 58 7.73 20.95 -18.69
C GLY A 58 7.37 21.17 -17.22
N ALA A 59 7.00 22.38 -16.80
CA ALA A 59 6.49 22.64 -15.46
C ALA A 59 5.35 21.67 -15.04
N GLY A 60 5.34 21.28 -13.77
CA GLY A 60 4.35 20.36 -13.19
C GLY A 60 4.94 19.01 -12.75
N PRO A 61 4.07 18.04 -12.40
CA PRO A 61 4.47 16.72 -11.91
C PRO A 61 4.97 15.81 -13.04
N HIS A 62 6.00 15.04 -12.74
CA HIS A 62 6.57 13.98 -13.58
C HIS A 62 6.60 12.69 -12.78
N PHE A 63 5.87 11.69 -13.26
CA PHE A 63 5.87 10.35 -12.67
C PHE A 63 7.08 9.56 -13.18
N VAL A 64 7.82 8.94 -12.28
CA VAL A 64 9.04 8.17 -12.57
C VAL A 64 8.97 6.79 -11.92
N ASP A 65 9.86 5.87 -12.30
CA ASP A 65 9.93 4.51 -11.78
C ASP A 65 8.66 3.66 -12.07
N LEU A 66 8.61 3.09 -13.28
CA LEU A 66 7.49 2.28 -13.76
C LEU A 66 7.75 0.77 -13.67
N ASP A 67 8.76 0.34 -12.91
CA ASP A 67 9.10 -1.09 -12.78
C ASP A 67 7.99 -1.90 -12.07
N ASP A 68 7.16 -1.22 -11.26
CA ASP A 68 6.00 -1.79 -10.58
C ASP A 68 4.66 -1.62 -11.32
N ALA A 69 4.70 -1.05 -12.54
CA ALA A 69 3.52 -0.80 -13.36
C ALA A 69 2.75 -2.10 -13.65
N ARG A 70 1.46 -2.08 -13.35
CA ARG A 70 0.60 -3.28 -13.40
C ARG A 70 -0.84 -2.92 -13.68
N SER A 71 -1.70 -3.93 -13.77
CA SER A 71 -3.14 -3.72 -13.93
C SER A 71 -3.89 -3.85 -12.60
N GLY A 72 -4.83 -2.95 -12.32
CA GLY A 72 -5.57 -2.93 -11.05
C GLY A 72 -6.58 -1.78 -10.92
N PRO A 73 -7.16 -1.58 -9.72
CA PRO A 73 -8.10 -0.51 -9.42
C PRO A 73 -7.41 0.87 -9.41
N ALA A 74 -8.14 1.92 -9.78
CA ALA A 74 -7.62 3.29 -9.85
C ALA A 74 -7.08 3.79 -8.50
N VAL A 75 -7.74 3.41 -7.41
CA VAL A 75 -7.36 3.84 -6.04
C VAL A 75 -5.90 3.49 -5.68
N GLN A 76 -5.31 2.44 -6.30
CA GLN A 76 -3.92 2.03 -6.07
C GLN A 76 -2.93 3.15 -6.33
N ASP A 77 -3.18 4.02 -7.32
CA ASP A 77 -2.30 5.14 -7.66
C ASP A 77 -2.64 6.44 -6.91
N LEU A 78 -3.61 6.41 -5.99
CA LEU A 78 -4.06 7.59 -5.24
C LEU A 78 -3.77 7.49 -3.73
N TRP A 79 -4.01 6.33 -3.11
CA TRP A 79 -4.06 6.24 -1.65
C TRP A 79 -2.72 6.54 -0.96
N MET A 80 -1.60 6.27 -1.64
CA MET A 80 -0.25 6.52 -1.12
C MET A 80 0.15 8.00 -1.15
N LEU A 81 -0.66 8.86 -1.75
CA LEU A 81 -0.51 10.32 -1.71
C LEU A 81 -1.15 10.93 -0.46
N LEU A 82 -1.96 10.16 0.27
CA LEU A 82 -2.63 10.61 1.49
C LEU A 82 -1.70 10.52 2.70
N SER A 83 -1.78 11.50 3.59
CA SER A 83 -0.92 11.58 4.77
C SER A 83 -1.59 12.33 5.92
N GLY A 84 -1.31 11.91 7.16
CA GLY A 84 -1.77 12.58 8.37
C GLY A 84 -3.07 12.01 8.92
N GLU A 85 -3.73 12.78 9.76
CA GLU A 85 -4.97 12.38 10.43
C GLU A 85 -6.14 12.27 9.44
N ARG A 86 -7.18 11.52 9.80
CA ARG A 86 -8.34 11.25 8.93
C ARG A 86 -8.92 12.51 8.26
N ALA A 87 -9.03 13.62 9.00
CA ALA A 87 -9.53 14.88 8.45
C ALA A 87 -8.63 15.47 7.36
N GLN A 88 -7.31 15.34 7.50
CA GLN A 88 -6.33 15.78 6.50
C GLN A 88 -6.39 14.87 5.27
N CYS A 89 -6.46 13.55 5.48
CA CYS A 89 -6.62 12.58 4.40
C CYS A 89 -7.90 12.83 3.59
N LEU A 90 -9.02 13.15 4.24
CA LEU A 90 -10.28 13.49 3.54
C LEU A 90 -10.12 14.75 2.68
N GLN A 91 -9.46 15.79 3.19
CA GLN A 91 -9.22 17.01 2.43
C GLN A 91 -8.32 16.75 1.21
N GLN A 92 -7.23 15.99 1.40
CA GLN A 92 -6.31 15.61 0.33
C GLN A 92 -6.99 14.73 -0.72
N LEU A 93 -7.77 13.75 -0.27
CA LEU A 93 -8.52 12.85 -1.13
C LEU A 93 -9.53 13.62 -1.99
N GLY A 94 -10.27 14.57 -1.41
CA GLY A 94 -11.20 15.41 -2.16
C GLY A 94 -10.49 16.15 -3.31
N ALA A 95 -9.37 16.81 -3.03
CA ALA A 95 -8.59 17.51 -4.06
C ALA A 95 -8.04 16.57 -5.15
N LEU A 96 -7.59 15.36 -4.76
CA LEU A 96 -7.09 14.36 -5.71
C LEU A 96 -8.22 13.80 -6.60
N VAL A 97 -9.37 13.49 -6.02
CA VAL A 97 -10.54 12.99 -6.75
C VAL A 97 -11.08 14.06 -7.68
N ASP A 98 -11.22 15.30 -7.22
CA ASP A 98 -11.67 16.43 -8.05
C ASP A 98 -10.77 16.59 -9.30
N GLY A 99 -9.45 16.56 -9.13
CA GLY A 99 -8.50 16.66 -10.24
C GLY A 99 -8.49 15.42 -11.15
N TYR A 100 -8.68 14.22 -10.60
CA TYR A 100 -8.79 13.00 -11.39
C TYR A 100 -10.06 12.99 -12.25
N GLU A 101 -11.18 13.48 -11.70
CA GLU A 101 -12.49 13.53 -12.34
C GLU A 101 -12.58 14.57 -13.48
N GLU A 102 -11.60 15.48 -13.62
CA GLU A 102 -11.45 16.29 -14.83
C GLU A 102 -11.18 15.45 -16.09
N PHE A 103 -10.60 14.25 -15.93
CA PHE A 103 -10.22 13.37 -17.04
C PHE A 103 -11.02 12.07 -17.08
N ARG A 104 -11.43 11.54 -15.93
CA ARG A 104 -12.18 10.28 -15.83
C ARG A 104 -12.92 10.16 -14.49
N GLU A 105 -14.15 9.63 -14.52
CA GLU A 105 -14.92 9.29 -13.32
C GLU A 105 -14.14 8.37 -12.35
N PHE A 106 -14.15 8.72 -11.06
CA PHE A 106 -13.53 7.92 -10.02
C PHE A 106 -14.54 6.98 -9.36
N PRO A 107 -14.32 5.65 -9.40
CA PRO A 107 -15.20 4.69 -8.74
C PRO A 107 -15.05 4.74 -7.22
N ARG A 108 -15.87 5.55 -6.55
CA ARG A 108 -15.83 5.79 -5.09
C ARG A 108 -15.90 4.52 -4.23
N SER A 109 -16.47 3.42 -4.74
CA SER A 109 -16.45 2.13 -4.05
C SER A 109 -15.01 1.60 -3.84
N GLU A 110 -14.06 1.97 -4.70
CA GLU A 110 -12.66 1.60 -4.55
C GLU A 110 -11.99 2.24 -3.32
N LEU A 111 -12.58 3.29 -2.71
CA LEU A 111 -12.05 3.87 -1.47
C LEU A 111 -12.03 2.87 -0.31
N ALA A 112 -12.92 1.87 -0.33
CA ALA A 112 -12.88 0.78 0.64
C ALA A 112 -11.63 -0.11 0.51
N LEU A 113 -10.97 -0.11 -0.66
CA LEU A 113 -9.77 -0.90 -0.91
C LEU A 113 -8.48 -0.26 -0.38
N ILE A 114 -8.52 0.95 0.18
CA ILE A 114 -7.33 1.63 0.69
C ILE A 114 -6.61 0.80 1.77
N GLU A 115 -7.32 0.41 2.83
CA GLU A 115 -6.73 -0.37 3.92
C GLU A 115 -6.33 -1.80 3.46
N PRO A 116 -7.14 -2.53 2.66
CA PRO A 116 -6.70 -3.80 2.07
C PRO A 116 -5.43 -3.70 1.22
N LEU A 117 -5.32 -2.68 0.36
CA LEU A 117 -4.14 -2.47 -0.48
C LEU A 117 -2.91 -2.09 0.35
N ARG A 118 -3.09 -1.28 1.40
CA ARG A 118 -2.02 -0.96 2.36
C ARG A 118 -1.55 -2.22 3.09
N THR A 119 -2.48 -3.05 3.56
CA THR A 119 -2.18 -4.33 4.22
C THR A 119 -1.39 -5.26 3.30
N LEU A 120 -1.83 -5.42 2.04
CA LEU A 120 -1.12 -6.22 1.04
C LEU A 120 0.29 -5.66 0.79
N ARG A 121 0.45 -4.33 0.70
CA ARG A 121 1.78 -3.70 0.54
C ARG A 121 2.72 -4.05 1.70
N LEU A 122 2.25 -4.06 2.94
CA LEU A 122 3.05 -4.44 4.11
C LEU A 122 3.55 -5.89 4.03
N VAL A 123 2.65 -6.82 3.70
CA VAL A 123 3.01 -8.24 3.50
C VAL A 123 4.01 -8.38 2.35
N HIS A 124 3.74 -7.71 1.22
CA HIS A 124 4.60 -7.75 0.04
C HIS A 124 5.99 -7.21 0.32
N TYR A 125 6.13 -6.18 1.15
CA TYR A 125 7.44 -5.64 1.54
C TYR A 125 8.29 -6.69 2.27
N SER A 126 7.71 -7.39 3.25
CA SER A 126 8.37 -8.50 3.96
C SER A 126 8.78 -9.63 3.00
N ALA A 127 7.93 -9.96 2.03
CA ALA A 127 8.23 -10.96 1.01
C ALA A 127 9.32 -10.49 0.03
N TRP A 128 9.32 -9.21 -0.35
CA TRP A 128 10.31 -8.59 -1.23
C TRP A 128 11.71 -8.64 -0.62
N LEU A 129 11.83 -8.36 0.69
CA LEU A 129 13.07 -8.52 1.45
C LEU A 129 13.54 -9.98 1.43
N ALA A 130 12.65 -10.93 1.76
CA ALA A 130 12.98 -12.35 1.78
C ALA A 130 13.48 -12.88 0.42
N GLN A 131 12.84 -12.46 -0.68
CA GLN A 131 13.20 -12.89 -2.04
C GLN A 131 14.58 -12.39 -2.48
N ARG A 132 14.99 -11.21 -2.00
CA ARG A 132 16.25 -10.56 -2.36
C ARG A 132 17.35 -10.74 -1.32
N TRP A 133 17.09 -11.46 -0.24
CA TRP A 133 18.01 -11.58 0.88
C TRP A 133 19.40 -12.15 0.54
N HIS A 134 19.49 -12.92 -0.55
CA HIS A 134 20.76 -13.45 -1.06
C HIS A 134 21.68 -12.38 -1.65
N ASP A 135 21.15 -11.21 -2.02
CA ASP A 135 21.93 -10.05 -2.45
C ASP A 135 22.62 -9.42 -1.22
N PRO A 136 23.96 -9.30 -1.21
CA PRO A 136 24.70 -8.75 -0.06
C PRO A 136 24.27 -7.35 0.37
N ILE A 137 23.69 -6.55 -0.52
CA ILE A 137 23.20 -5.19 -0.20
C ILE A 137 22.03 -5.24 0.78
N PHE A 138 21.22 -6.31 0.79
CA PHE A 138 20.03 -6.41 1.63
C PHE A 138 20.36 -6.59 3.12
N PRO A 139 21.18 -7.57 3.54
CA PRO A 139 21.60 -7.67 4.93
C PRO A 139 22.31 -6.41 5.47
N ILE A 140 23.00 -5.66 4.60
CA ILE A 140 23.68 -4.42 4.99
C ILE A 140 22.68 -3.29 5.31
N ASN A 141 21.66 -3.11 4.46
CA ASN A 141 20.71 -2.00 4.59
C ASN A 141 19.49 -2.34 5.46
N PHE A 142 19.17 -3.62 5.62
CA PHE A 142 18.03 -4.11 6.38
C PHE A 142 18.47 -5.12 7.48
N PRO A 143 19.48 -4.81 8.31
CA PRO A 143 20.06 -5.78 9.26
C PRO A 143 19.08 -6.27 10.34
N TRP A 144 17.96 -5.57 10.52
CA TRP A 144 16.88 -5.94 11.44
C TRP A 144 15.95 -7.02 10.88
N PHE A 145 15.96 -7.27 9.56
CA PHE A 145 15.08 -8.26 8.94
C PHE A 145 15.43 -9.67 9.43
N GLY A 146 14.40 -10.42 9.82
CA GLY A 146 14.55 -11.74 10.41
C GLY A 146 14.69 -11.77 11.94
N SER A 147 14.73 -10.61 12.61
CA SER A 147 14.71 -10.53 14.07
C SER A 147 13.30 -10.70 14.65
N SER A 148 13.18 -11.21 15.88
CA SER A 148 11.88 -11.31 16.57
C SER A 148 11.21 -9.95 16.74
N ASP A 149 11.98 -8.88 16.98
CA ASP A 149 11.44 -7.52 17.14
C ASP A 149 10.80 -7.01 15.84
N TYR A 150 11.43 -7.25 14.69
CA TYR A 150 10.84 -6.91 13.40
C TYR A 150 9.51 -7.64 13.18
N TRP A 151 9.47 -8.95 13.41
CA TRP A 151 8.26 -9.76 13.21
C TRP A 151 7.17 -9.45 14.23
N LYS A 152 7.53 -9.09 15.46
CA LYS A 152 6.59 -8.54 16.43
C LYS A 152 5.96 -7.25 15.90
N GLY A 153 6.77 -6.32 15.37
CA GLY A 153 6.24 -5.11 14.74
C GLY A 153 5.32 -5.42 13.55
N GLN A 154 5.65 -6.41 12.72
CA GLN A 154 4.77 -6.85 11.63
C GLN A 154 3.43 -7.42 12.14
N VAL A 155 3.43 -8.15 13.26
CA VAL A 155 2.19 -8.61 13.91
C VAL A 155 1.36 -7.43 14.36
N ASP A 156 1.95 -6.50 15.12
CA ASP A 156 1.25 -5.34 15.67
C ASP A 156 0.63 -4.50 14.51
N MET A 157 1.38 -4.29 13.41
CA MET A 157 0.86 -3.60 12.22
C MET A 157 -0.27 -4.33 11.50
N LEU A 158 -0.24 -5.68 11.44
CA LEU A 158 -1.31 -6.47 10.83
C LEU A 158 -2.58 -6.45 11.68
N GLU A 159 -2.45 -6.48 13.01
CA GLU A 159 -3.56 -6.32 13.95
C GLU A 159 -4.22 -4.95 13.78
N GLU A 160 -3.43 -3.86 13.79
CA GLU A 160 -3.92 -2.49 13.53
C GLU A 160 -4.61 -2.35 12.16
N GLN A 161 -4.04 -2.94 11.11
CA GLN A 161 -4.65 -2.91 9.79
C GLN A 161 -5.93 -3.75 9.69
N THR A 162 -6.02 -4.83 10.46
CA THR A 162 -7.25 -5.63 10.56
C THR A 162 -8.39 -4.80 11.15
N GLU A 163 -8.11 -4.00 12.18
CA GLU A 163 -9.07 -3.05 12.75
C GLU A 163 -9.42 -1.94 11.74
N ALA A 164 -8.42 -1.34 11.10
CA ALA A 164 -8.63 -0.26 10.13
C ALA A 164 -9.50 -0.69 8.93
N MET A 165 -9.32 -1.90 8.41
CA MET A 165 -10.15 -2.44 7.32
C MET A 165 -11.63 -2.65 7.72
N GLN A 166 -11.93 -2.74 9.01
CA GLN A 166 -13.29 -2.88 9.53
C GLN A 166 -13.95 -1.53 9.84
N GLU A 167 -13.18 -0.44 9.88
CA GLU A 167 -13.72 0.91 10.03
C GLU A 167 -14.44 1.39 8.76
N ALA A 168 -15.19 2.49 8.91
CA ALA A 168 -15.82 3.14 7.76
C ALA A 168 -14.74 3.69 6.79
N PRO A 169 -14.81 3.36 5.48
CA PRO A 169 -13.88 3.88 4.48
C PRO A 169 -13.82 5.41 4.46
N LEU A 170 -12.75 5.95 3.87
CA LEU A 170 -12.74 7.36 3.48
C LEU A 170 -13.84 7.62 2.45
N VAL A 171 -14.32 8.86 2.42
CA VAL A 171 -15.37 9.32 1.49
C VAL A 171 -14.85 10.55 0.74
N ALA A 172 -15.23 10.67 -0.53
CA ALA A 172 -14.89 11.77 -1.42
C ALA A 172 -16.14 12.23 -2.18
#